data_AF-A0A2I0PHL2-F1
#
_entry.id   AF-A0A2I0PHL2-F1
#
_cell.length_a   1.000
_cell.length_b   1.000
_cell.length_c   1.000
_cell.angle_alpha   90.00
_cell.angle_beta   90.00
_cell.angle_gamma   90.00
#
_symmetry.space_group_name_H-M   'P 1'
#
loop_
_entity.id
_entity.type
_entity.pdbx_description
1 polymer ?
#
loop_
_entity_poly.entity_id
_entity_poly.type
_entity_poly.pdbx_seq_one_letter_code
_entity_poly.pdbx_strand_id
1 'polypeptide(L)'
;MADFVEKTNVKTAVRELASPIADVATFDSIVQEVITDNPFGCVAWTEGGVTHQPVEKSREAYVAKIVYQDALAKTVGTNSGKYNSIAGFNAGAAALLASAPVSAAYGGTPVRDPGSETYSATLKCRDPNGEIFMVTFSRTRVSLTSYSDDGIRTKVETWADTIPALA
;
A
#
# COMPACT_ATOMS: atom_id res chain seq x y z
N MET A 1 -31.79 -15.55 32.78
CA MET A 1 -30.34 -15.28 32.75
C MET A 1 -30.03 -14.80 31.35
N ALA A 2 -29.49 -13.60 31.18
CA ALA A 2 -29.15 -13.09 29.86
C ALA A 2 -27.75 -13.62 29.51
N ASP A 3 -27.67 -14.48 28.51
CA ASP A 3 -26.38 -14.96 27.98
C ASP A 3 -25.88 -14.01 26.90
N PHE A 4 -24.56 -13.90 26.81
CA PHE A 4 -23.90 -13.19 25.72
C PHE A 4 -24.07 -13.98 24.42
N VAL A 5 -24.56 -13.30 23.37
CA VAL A 5 -24.63 -13.85 22.01
C VAL A 5 -23.50 -13.23 21.20
N GLU A 6 -22.58 -14.04 20.73
CA GLU A 6 -21.53 -13.62 19.79
C GLU A 6 -22.18 -13.04 18.53
N LYS A 7 -21.80 -11.81 18.16
CA LYS A 7 -22.35 -11.12 17.00
C LYS A 7 -21.54 -11.38 15.74
N THR A 8 -20.21 -11.35 15.84
CA THR A 8 -19.29 -11.48 14.69
C THR A 8 -17.92 -11.96 15.15
N ASN A 9 -17.31 -12.85 14.36
CA ASN A 9 -15.92 -13.27 14.51
C ASN A 9 -15.12 -12.75 13.31
N VAL A 10 -14.23 -11.78 13.53
CA VAL A 10 -13.38 -11.21 12.47
C VAL A 10 -11.94 -11.64 12.65
N LYS A 11 -11.27 -11.92 11.54
CA LYS A 11 -9.91 -12.46 11.46
C LYS A 11 -8.98 -11.46 10.79
N THR A 12 -7.69 -11.75 10.92
CA THR A 12 -6.60 -11.04 10.23
C THR A 12 -5.54 -12.04 9.81
N ALA A 13 -5.04 -11.89 8.59
CA ALA A 13 -3.93 -12.66 8.04
C ALA A 13 -2.88 -11.71 7.47
N VAL A 14 -1.62 -12.11 7.54
CA VAL A 14 -0.49 -11.33 7.03
C VAL A 14 0.41 -12.24 6.23
N ARG A 15 0.78 -11.80 5.03
CA ARG A 15 1.82 -12.39 4.19
C ARG A 15 3.01 -11.44 4.21
N GLU A 16 4.08 -11.82 4.90
CA GLU A 16 5.37 -11.13 4.80
C GLU A 16 6.03 -11.53 3.48
N LEU A 17 6.56 -10.55 2.75
CA LEU A 17 7.18 -10.77 1.45
C LEU A 17 8.65 -11.18 1.63
N ALA A 18 9.13 -12.12 0.81
CA ALA A 18 10.53 -12.53 0.86
C ALA A 18 11.49 -11.41 0.45
N SER A 19 11.03 -10.49 -0.41
CA SER A 19 11.75 -9.30 -0.81
C SER A 19 10.82 -8.10 -0.88
N PRO A 20 11.27 -6.89 -0.50
CA PRO A 20 10.44 -5.71 -0.65
C PRO A 20 10.10 -5.45 -2.12
N ILE A 21 8.86 -4.98 -2.38
CA ILE A 21 8.45 -4.52 -3.71
C ILE A 21 9.43 -3.44 -4.19
N ALA A 22 9.95 -3.62 -5.40
CA ALA A 22 11.12 -2.91 -5.89
C ALA A 22 10.93 -1.38 -5.94
N ASP A 23 9.83 -0.93 -6.52
CA ASP A 23 9.55 0.48 -6.76
C ASP A 23 8.04 0.79 -6.73
N VAL A 24 7.72 2.09 -6.76
CA VAL A 24 6.34 2.58 -6.72
C VAL A 24 5.53 2.16 -7.96
N ALA A 25 6.17 1.93 -9.10
CA ALA A 25 5.49 1.58 -10.35
C ALA A 25 5.03 0.11 -10.32
N THR A 26 5.88 -0.78 -9.84
CA THR A 26 5.55 -2.18 -9.56
C THR A 26 4.45 -2.26 -8.50
N PHE A 27 4.58 -1.47 -7.42
CA PHE A 27 3.57 -1.38 -6.38
C PHE A 27 2.20 -0.93 -6.93
N ASP A 28 2.16 0.12 -7.75
CA ASP A 28 0.93 0.62 -8.35
C ASP A 28 0.32 -0.41 -9.30
N SER A 29 1.13 -1.07 -10.11
CA SER A 29 0.66 -2.10 -11.06
C SER A 29 -0.10 -3.21 -10.35
N ILE A 30 0.41 -3.69 -9.21
CA ILE A 30 -0.26 -4.70 -8.37
C ILE A 30 -1.61 -4.17 -7.84
N VAL A 31 -1.63 -2.94 -7.33
CA VAL A 31 -2.85 -2.33 -6.78
C VAL A 31 -3.90 -2.12 -7.89
N GLN A 32 -3.49 -1.64 -9.06
CA GLN A 32 -4.37 -1.43 -10.21
C GLN A 32 -4.92 -2.75 -10.75
N GLU A 33 -4.11 -3.81 -10.82
CA GLU A 33 -4.53 -5.14 -11.23
C GLU A 33 -5.71 -5.62 -10.37
N VAL A 34 -5.62 -5.49 -9.04
CA VAL A 34 -6.73 -5.88 -8.15
C VAL A 34 -7.99 -5.05 -8.39
N ILE A 35 -7.84 -3.74 -8.60
CA ILE A 35 -8.97 -2.84 -8.83
C ILE A 35 -9.67 -3.14 -10.16
N THR A 36 -8.88 -3.42 -11.20
CA THR A 36 -9.38 -3.56 -12.58
C THR A 36 -9.85 -4.97 -12.91
N ASP A 37 -9.08 -5.98 -12.53
CA ASP A 37 -9.38 -7.38 -12.86
C ASP A 37 -10.25 -8.06 -11.78
N ASN A 38 -10.36 -7.45 -10.59
CA ASN A 38 -11.15 -7.94 -9.46
C ASN A 38 -10.95 -9.45 -9.19
N PRO A 39 -9.69 -9.90 -8.96
CA PRO A 39 -9.36 -11.32 -8.82
C PRO A 39 -10.03 -11.98 -7.60
N PHE A 40 -10.48 -11.18 -6.64
CA PHE A 40 -11.16 -11.67 -5.43
C PHE A 40 -12.67 -11.93 -5.65
N GLY A 41 -13.21 -11.55 -6.81
CA GLY A 41 -14.63 -11.71 -7.12
C GLY A 41 -15.54 -10.83 -6.26
N CYS A 42 -15.08 -9.63 -5.92
CA CYS A 42 -15.85 -8.69 -5.13
C CYS A 42 -17.09 -8.20 -5.90
N VAL A 43 -18.09 -7.69 -5.18
CA VAL A 43 -19.34 -7.19 -5.76
C VAL A 43 -19.61 -5.76 -5.34
N ALA A 44 -20.18 -4.97 -6.26
CA ALA A 44 -20.65 -3.62 -5.95
C ALA A 44 -21.71 -3.64 -4.84
N TRP A 45 -21.81 -2.56 -4.07
CA TRP A 45 -22.84 -2.45 -3.03
C TRP A 45 -23.36 -1.03 -2.88
N THR A 46 -24.46 -0.90 -2.15
CA THR A 46 -25.02 0.40 -1.80
C THR A 46 -25.09 0.51 -0.29
N GLU A 47 -24.49 1.56 0.25
CA GLU A 47 -24.45 1.86 1.68
C GLU A 47 -24.89 3.31 1.87
N GLY A 48 -25.93 3.55 2.67
CA GLY A 48 -26.44 4.91 2.89
C GLY A 48 -26.88 5.65 1.63
N GLY A 49 -27.31 4.94 0.58
CA GLY A 49 -27.68 5.53 -0.71
C GLY A 49 -26.51 5.86 -1.64
N VAL A 50 -25.27 5.55 -1.25
CA VAL A 50 -24.07 5.70 -2.09
C VAL A 50 -23.72 4.36 -2.72
N THR A 51 -23.53 4.34 -4.04
CA THR A 51 -23.06 3.16 -4.78
C THR A 51 -21.54 3.08 -4.71
N HIS A 52 -21.05 1.93 -4.26
CA HIS A 52 -19.64 1.59 -4.14
C HIS A 52 -19.23 0.59 -5.23
N GLN A 53 -18.01 0.76 -5.74
CA GLN A 53 -17.41 -0.18 -6.70
C GLN A 53 -17.03 -1.50 -6.01
N PRO A 54 -16.90 -2.61 -6.75
CA PRO A 54 -16.51 -3.91 -6.15
C PRO A 54 -15.23 -3.85 -5.31
N VAL A 55 -14.24 -3.11 -5.81
CA VAL A 55 -12.95 -2.87 -5.15
C VAL A 55 -12.70 -1.37 -5.14
N GLU A 56 -12.45 -0.81 -3.96
CA GLU A 56 -12.20 0.62 -3.78
C GLU A 56 -10.89 0.87 -3.04
N LYS A 57 -10.06 1.78 -3.57
CA LYS A 57 -8.89 2.27 -2.83
C LYS A 57 -9.35 3.22 -1.72
N SER A 58 -9.33 2.74 -0.49
CA SER A 58 -9.80 3.48 0.68
C SER A 58 -8.76 4.44 1.26
N ARG A 59 -7.47 4.05 1.20
CA ARG A 59 -6.34 4.82 1.74
C ARG A 59 -5.09 4.55 0.91
N GLU A 60 -4.25 5.57 0.78
CA GLU A 60 -2.91 5.44 0.21
C GLU A 60 -1.92 6.38 0.91
N ALA A 61 -0.66 5.96 0.99
CA ALA A 61 0.42 6.76 1.54
C ALA A 61 1.76 6.35 0.93
N TYR A 62 2.55 7.34 0.51
CA TYR A 62 3.86 7.15 -0.10
C TYR A 62 4.87 8.07 0.58
N VAL A 63 6.03 7.55 0.96
CA VAL A 63 7.10 8.34 1.59
C VAL A 63 8.34 8.30 0.72
N ALA A 64 8.69 9.46 0.16
CA ALA A 64 9.95 9.64 -0.56
C ALA A 64 11.09 9.79 0.46
N LYS A 65 12.25 9.22 0.13
CA LYS A 65 13.48 9.35 0.92
C LYS A 65 14.59 9.96 0.07
N ILE A 66 15.19 11.02 0.59
CA ILE A 66 16.32 11.71 -0.02
C ILE A 66 17.45 11.72 1.01
N VAL A 67 18.62 11.27 0.58
CA VAL A 67 19.87 11.40 1.33
C VAL A 67 20.71 12.50 0.70
N TYR A 68 21.39 13.29 1.52
CA TYR A 68 22.33 14.31 1.06
C TYR A 68 23.72 13.77 1.30
N GLN A 69 24.55 13.74 0.27
CA GLN A 69 25.88 13.13 0.31
C GLN A 69 26.99 14.16 0.09
N ASP A 70 28.09 14.03 0.82
CA ASP A 70 29.31 14.80 0.55
C ASP A 70 30.07 14.27 -0.68
N ALA A 71 31.22 14.88 -0.98
CA ALA A 71 32.07 14.49 -2.11
C ALA A 71 32.64 13.06 -2.00
N LEU A 72 32.57 12.42 -0.82
CA LEU A 72 33.00 11.04 -0.58
C LEU A 72 31.81 10.07 -0.52
N ALA A 73 30.62 10.50 -0.99
CA ALA A 73 29.37 9.76 -0.92
C ALA A 73 28.89 9.43 0.52
N LYS A 74 29.39 10.14 1.53
CA LYS A 74 28.94 9.96 2.91
C LYS A 74 27.67 10.76 3.14
N THR A 75 26.66 10.12 3.73
CA THR A 75 25.42 10.80 4.13
C THR A 75 25.69 11.88 5.18
N VAL A 76 25.40 13.13 4.83
CA VAL A 76 25.48 14.32 5.69
C VAL A 76 24.11 14.83 6.13
N GLY A 77 23.03 14.35 5.51
CA GLY A 77 21.67 14.72 5.86
C GLY A 77 20.63 13.79 5.25
N THR A 78 19.40 13.85 5.77
CA THR A 78 18.25 13.13 5.21
C THR A 78 17.02 14.02 5.19
N ASN A 79 16.17 13.82 4.19
CA ASN A 79 14.86 14.46 4.08
C ASN A 79 13.83 13.42 3.61
N SER A 80 12.60 13.54 4.08
CA SER A 80 11.50 12.69 3.67
C SER A 80 10.21 13.46 3.52
N GLY A 81 9.46 13.19 2.45
CA GLY A 81 8.13 13.74 2.22
C GLY A 81 7.09 12.64 2.21
N LYS A 82 5.95 12.84 2.89
CA LYS A 82 4.80 11.94 2.85
C LYS A 82 3.73 12.51 1.93
N TYR A 83 3.20 11.66 1.06
CA TYR A 83 2.24 12.02 0.02
C TYR A 83 1.05 11.06 0.04
N ASN A 84 -0.10 11.57 -0.39
CA ASN A 84 -1.37 10.83 -0.51
C ASN A 84 -1.68 10.45 -1.96
N SER A 85 -0.70 10.51 -2.86
CA SER A 85 -0.80 10.03 -4.24
C SER A 85 0.60 9.76 -4.82
N ILE A 86 0.67 8.87 -5.81
CA ILE A 86 1.91 8.58 -6.54
C ILE A 86 2.39 9.80 -7.34
N ALA A 87 1.46 10.55 -7.92
CA ALA A 87 1.78 11.77 -8.64
C ALA A 87 2.45 12.81 -7.71
N GLY A 88 1.88 13.05 -6.52
CA GLY A 88 2.46 13.92 -5.52
C GLY A 88 3.81 13.40 -5.00
N PHE A 89 3.94 12.09 -4.82
CA PHE A 89 5.19 11.45 -4.43
C PHE A 89 6.32 11.67 -5.43
N ASN A 90 6.08 11.44 -6.72
CA ASN A 90 7.11 11.65 -7.75
C ASN A 90 7.44 13.13 -7.92
N ALA A 91 6.43 14.01 -7.97
CA ALA A 91 6.64 15.45 -8.11
C ALA A 91 7.37 16.04 -6.90
N GLY A 92 6.99 15.63 -5.69
CA GLY A 92 7.60 16.10 -4.46
C GLY A 92 9.02 15.59 -4.26
N ALA A 93 9.30 14.32 -4.61
CA ALA A 93 10.66 13.79 -4.63
C ALA A 93 11.55 14.60 -5.60
N ALA A 94 11.06 14.86 -6.83
CA ALA A 94 11.77 15.67 -7.81
C ALA A 94 12.02 17.11 -7.31
N ALA A 95 11.04 17.72 -6.66
CA ALA A 95 11.17 19.06 -6.08
C ALA A 95 12.24 19.12 -4.97
N LEU A 96 12.31 18.09 -4.11
CA LEU A 96 13.33 17.99 -3.07
C LEU A 96 14.74 17.80 -3.66
N LEU A 97 14.87 16.99 -4.72
CA LEU A 97 16.14 16.81 -5.44
C LEU A 97 16.62 18.10 -6.13
N ALA A 98 15.69 18.93 -6.62
CA ALA A 98 16.01 20.18 -7.32
C ALA A 98 16.22 21.39 -6.39
N SER A 99 15.97 21.25 -5.08
CA SER A 99 15.95 22.37 -4.14
C SER A 99 17.35 22.80 -3.70
N ALA A 100 17.95 23.76 -4.40
CA ALA A 100 19.26 24.32 -4.05
C ALA A 100 19.37 24.86 -2.61
N PRO A 101 18.36 25.56 -2.04
CA PRO A 101 18.42 26.01 -0.64
C PRO A 101 18.49 24.84 0.35
N VAL A 102 17.77 23.75 0.07
CA VAL A 102 17.76 22.57 0.93
C VAL A 102 19.10 21.82 0.81
N SER A 103 19.63 21.65 -0.41
CA SER A 103 20.97 21.07 -0.62
C SER A 103 22.06 21.86 0.10
N ALA A 104 22.01 23.20 0.04
CA ALA A 104 22.94 24.07 0.75
C ALA A 104 22.81 23.94 2.28
N ALA A 105 21.60 23.81 2.80
CA ALA A 105 21.36 23.65 4.24
C ALA A 105 21.94 22.32 4.79
N TYR A 106 21.90 21.24 4.00
CA TYR A 106 22.52 19.96 4.37
C TYR A 106 24.00 19.86 3.99
N GLY A 107 24.52 20.76 3.13
CA GLY A 107 25.92 20.76 2.69
C GLY A 107 26.29 19.59 1.78
N GLY A 108 25.34 19.03 1.03
CA GLY A 108 25.55 17.83 0.21
C GLY A 108 24.68 17.75 -1.04
N THR A 109 25.02 16.81 -1.92
CA THR A 109 24.28 16.52 -3.15
C THR A 109 23.08 15.63 -2.80
N PRO A 110 21.85 16.02 -3.18
CA PRO A 110 20.66 15.21 -2.92
C PRO A 110 20.63 13.99 -3.85
N VAL A 111 20.39 12.82 -3.28
CA VAL A 111 20.24 11.54 -3.97
C VAL A 111 18.97 10.86 -3.47
N ARG A 112 18.17 10.34 -4.39
CA ARG A 112 16.97 9.58 -4.04
C ARG A 112 17.37 8.21 -3.51
N ASP A 113 16.76 7.79 -2.41
CA ASP A 113 17.00 6.49 -1.78
C ASP A 113 15.75 5.60 -1.91
N PRO A 114 15.51 4.99 -3.10
CA PRO A 114 14.36 4.12 -3.32
C PRO A 114 14.37 2.89 -2.40
N GLY A 115 15.55 2.49 -1.90
CA GLY A 115 15.71 1.40 -0.95
C GLY A 115 15.05 1.67 0.41
N SER A 116 14.88 2.95 0.78
CA SER A 116 14.26 3.36 2.04
C SER A 116 12.85 3.97 1.87
N GLU A 117 12.35 4.07 0.64
CA GLU A 117 11.00 4.55 0.37
C GLU A 117 9.94 3.56 0.91
N THR A 118 8.79 4.11 1.32
CA THR A 118 7.67 3.30 1.82
C THR A 118 6.40 3.59 1.04
N TYR A 119 5.66 2.52 0.74
CA TYR A 119 4.41 2.56 -0.01
C TYR A 119 3.35 1.79 0.77
N SER A 120 2.13 2.30 0.79
CA SER A 120 0.98 1.63 1.38
C SER A 120 -0.30 2.01 0.64
N ALA A 121 -1.14 1.01 0.37
CA ALA A 121 -2.47 1.19 -0.20
C ALA A 121 -3.41 0.17 0.42
N THR A 122 -4.59 0.62 0.86
CA THR A 122 -5.63 -0.24 1.43
C THR A 122 -6.82 -0.28 0.48
N LEU A 123 -7.10 -1.47 -0.03
CA LEU A 123 -8.30 -1.77 -0.81
C LEU A 123 -9.41 -2.25 0.09
N LYS A 124 -10.61 -1.70 -0.08
CA LYS A 124 -11.87 -2.14 0.52
C LYS A 124 -12.60 -2.98 -0.52
N CYS A 125 -12.99 -4.17 -0.13
CA CYS A 125 -13.59 -5.17 -0.98
C CYS A 125 -14.84 -5.71 -0.31
N ARG A 126 -15.89 -6.01 -1.09
CA ARG A 126 -17.08 -6.70 -0.60
C ARG A 126 -17.23 -8.06 -1.26
N ASP A 127 -17.21 -9.13 -0.47
CA ASP A 127 -17.44 -10.48 -0.97
C ASP A 127 -18.94 -10.69 -1.33
N PRO A 128 -19.28 -11.59 -2.27
CA PRO A 128 -20.66 -11.97 -2.56
C PRO A 128 -21.49 -12.40 -1.34
N ASN A 129 -20.86 -12.90 -0.28
CA ASN A 129 -21.52 -13.25 0.99
C ASN A 129 -21.98 -12.00 1.80
N GLY A 130 -21.63 -10.80 1.35
CA GLY A 130 -21.99 -9.51 1.94
C GLY A 130 -20.95 -8.92 2.89
N GLU A 131 -19.91 -9.67 3.23
CA GLU A 131 -18.80 -9.26 4.09
C GLU A 131 -17.92 -8.20 3.43
N ILE A 132 -17.47 -7.23 4.23
CA ILE A 132 -16.50 -6.22 3.80
C ILE A 132 -15.17 -6.53 4.46
N PHE A 133 -14.16 -6.79 3.63
CA PHE A 133 -12.78 -7.02 4.06
C PHE A 133 -11.85 -5.97 3.47
N MET A 134 -10.66 -5.84 4.06
CA MET A 134 -9.63 -4.93 3.58
C MET A 134 -8.35 -5.68 3.23
N VAL A 135 -7.77 -5.35 2.09
CA VAL A 135 -6.45 -5.82 1.69
C VAL A 135 -5.51 -4.63 1.68
N THR A 136 -4.53 -4.62 2.58
CA THR A 136 -3.51 -3.57 2.63
C THR A 136 -2.21 -4.10 2.05
N PHE A 137 -1.80 -3.50 0.95
CA PHE A 137 -0.49 -3.68 0.36
C PHE A 137 0.47 -2.69 1.01
N SER A 138 1.65 -3.19 1.34
CA SER A 138 2.79 -2.38 1.70
C SER A 138 4.03 -2.91 0.98
N ARG A 139 5.13 -2.17 1.06
CA ARG A 139 6.37 -2.60 0.40
C ARG A 139 6.89 -3.96 0.86
N THR A 140 6.62 -4.39 2.10
CA THR A 140 7.20 -5.62 2.67
C THR A 140 6.18 -6.67 3.06
N ARG A 141 4.87 -6.35 3.03
CA ARG A 141 3.81 -7.29 3.42
C ARG A 141 2.48 -6.96 2.77
N VAL A 142 1.63 -7.97 2.68
CA VAL A 142 0.20 -7.86 2.39
C VAL A 142 -0.59 -8.28 3.63
N SER A 143 -1.53 -7.47 4.09
CA SER A 143 -2.40 -7.84 5.21
C SER A 143 -3.87 -7.87 4.79
N LEU A 144 -4.55 -8.95 5.13
CA LEU A 144 -5.98 -9.15 4.95
C LEU A 144 -6.66 -9.03 6.31
N THR A 145 -7.61 -8.11 6.45
CA THR A 145 -8.30 -7.83 7.72
C THR A 145 -9.81 -7.81 7.54
N SER A 146 -10.53 -7.98 8.66
CA SER A 146 -12.00 -7.86 8.73
C SER A 146 -12.76 -8.92 7.92
N TYR A 147 -12.11 -10.06 7.65
CA TYR A 147 -12.76 -11.22 7.03
C TYR A 147 -13.13 -12.25 8.09
N SER A 148 -14.12 -13.09 7.83
CA SER A 148 -14.58 -14.16 8.72
C SER A 148 -14.58 -15.49 7.99
N ASP A 149 -14.96 -15.46 6.71
CA ASP A 149 -14.92 -16.60 5.80
C ASP A 149 -13.49 -16.91 5.33
N ASP A 150 -13.00 -18.11 5.62
CA ASP A 150 -11.67 -18.56 5.19
C ASP A 150 -11.55 -18.68 3.66
N GLY A 151 -12.69 -18.80 2.94
CA GLY A 151 -12.72 -18.74 1.49
C GLY A 151 -12.22 -17.40 0.93
N ILE A 152 -12.43 -16.29 1.63
CA ILE A 152 -11.86 -14.97 1.26
C ILE A 152 -10.34 -15.03 1.34
N ARG A 153 -9.79 -15.60 2.43
CA ARG A 153 -8.33 -15.75 2.57
C ARG A 153 -7.77 -16.62 1.44
N THR A 154 -8.39 -17.75 1.13
CA THR A 154 -7.94 -18.64 0.05
C THR A 154 -7.94 -17.96 -1.32
N LYS A 155 -8.94 -17.14 -1.65
CA LYS A 155 -8.95 -16.37 -2.92
C LYS A 155 -7.77 -15.38 -2.99
N VAL A 156 -7.54 -14.64 -1.90
CA VAL A 156 -6.45 -13.66 -1.82
C VAL A 156 -5.08 -14.35 -1.89
N GLU A 157 -4.91 -15.47 -1.19
CA GLU A 157 -3.68 -16.29 -1.22
C GLU A 157 -3.42 -16.83 -2.63
N THR A 158 -4.44 -17.42 -3.27
CA THR A 158 -4.32 -18.01 -4.61
C THR A 158 -3.91 -16.96 -5.64
N TRP A 159 -4.51 -15.77 -5.60
CA TRP A 159 -4.10 -14.66 -6.47
C TRP A 159 -2.70 -14.16 -6.11
N ALA A 160 -2.39 -13.97 -4.84
CA ALA A 160 -1.07 -13.47 -4.44
C ALA A 160 0.06 -14.41 -4.88
N ASP A 161 -0.18 -15.73 -4.91
CA ASP A 161 0.77 -16.72 -5.43
C ASP A 161 1.02 -16.62 -6.94
N THR A 162 0.12 -15.98 -7.70
CA THR A 162 0.34 -15.71 -9.13
C THR A 162 1.20 -14.48 -9.38
N ILE A 163 1.45 -13.66 -8.37
CA ILE A 163 2.18 -12.39 -8.49
C ILE A 163 3.62 -12.57 -7.98
N PRO A 164 4.64 -12.61 -8.87
CA PRO A 164 6.02 -12.85 -8.45
C PRO A 164 6.55 -11.85 -7.42
N ALA A 165 6.08 -10.61 -7.48
CA ALA A 165 6.47 -9.55 -6.53
C ALA A 165 5.87 -9.72 -5.13
N LEU A 166 4.91 -10.64 -4.95
CA LEU A 166 4.29 -10.96 -3.66
C LEU A 166 4.75 -12.31 -3.10
N ALA A 167 5.67 -13.00 -3.78
CA ALA A 167 6.18 -14.31 -3.38
C ALA A 167 6.91 -14.28 -2.03
#